data_AF-A0A536TDS8-F1
#
_entry.id   AF-A0A536TDS8-F1
#
_cell.length_a   1.000
_cell.length_b   1.000
_cell.length_c   1.000
_cell.angle_alpha   90.00
_cell.angle_beta   90.00
_cell.angle_gamma   90.00
#
_symmetry.space_group_name_H-M   'P 1'
#
loop_
_entity.id
_entity.type
_entity.pdbx_description
1 polymer ?
#
loop_
_entity_poly.entity_id
_entity_poly.type
_entity_poly.pdbx_seq_one_letter_code
_entity_poly.pdbx_strand_id
1 'polypeptide(L)' 'PDAQRRGHARALISRVANGIVRAGESPFLHVESCNTRAIEIYLSLGFTRRTELALLAARRVS' A
#
# COMPACT_ATOMS: atom_id res chain seq x y z
N PRO A 1 -10.14 15.38 -6.01
CA PRO A 1 -8.83 15.43 -5.32
C PRO A 1 -7.67 15.62 -6.33
N ASP A 2 -7.12 16.84 -6.38
CA ASP A 2 -6.23 17.33 -7.46
C ASP A 2 -4.82 16.71 -7.54
N ALA A 3 -4.41 15.92 -6.55
CA ALA A 3 -3.07 15.29 -6.52
C ALA A 3 -3.04 13.86 -7.07
N GLN A 4 -4.18 13.27 -7.43
CA GLN A 4 -4.20 11.93 -8.01
C GLN A 4 -3.59 11.94 -9.43
N ARG A 5 -2.85 10.87 -9.78
CA ARG A 5 -2.29 10.58 -11.13
C ARG A 5 -0.99 11.29 -11.56
N ARG A 6 -0.30 12.05 -10.70
CA ARG A 6 1.01 12.66 -11.02
C ARG A 6 2.25 11.81 -10.64
N GLY A 7 2.06 10.53 -10.30
CA GLY A 7 3.16 9.65 -9.89
C GLY A 7 3.71 9.92 -8.47
N HIS A 8 3.19 10.91 -7.74
CA HIS A 8 3.64 11.24 -6.38
C HIS A 8 3.55 10.06 -5.40
N ALA A 9 2.47 9.28 -5.46
CA ALA A 9 2.31 8.08 -4.64
C ALA A 9 3.43 7.06 -4.92
N ARG A 10 3.79 6.83 -6.20
CA ARG A 10 4.87 5.92 -6.58
C ARG A 10 6.20 6.37 -5.98
N ALA A 11 6.56 7.64 -6.18
CA ALA A 11 7.82 8.20 -5.69
C ALA A 11 7.94 8.13 -4.16
N LEU A 12 6.86 8.48 -3.44
CA LEU A 12 6.81 8.43 -1.99
C LEU A 12 6.95 6.99 -1.47
N ILE A 13 6.16 6.06 -2.01
CA ILE A 13 6.20 4.63 -1.63
C ILE A 13 7.61 4.07 -1.88
N SER A 14 8.20 4.32 -3.05
CA SER A 14 9.56 3.87 -3.36
C SER A 14 10.59 4.40 -2.36
N ARG A 15 10.50 5.68 -1.98
CA ARG A 15 11.41 6.26 -0.99
C ARG A 15 11.29 5.60 0.38
N VAL A 16 10.06 5.38 0.85
CA VAL A 16 9.80 4.75 2.16
C VAL A 16 10.24 3.29 2.14
N ALA A 17 9.85 2.52 1.11
CA ALA A 17 10.22 1.12 0.97
C ALA A 17 11.74 0.92 0.91
N ASN A 18 12.45 1.77 0.15
CA ASN A 18 13.92 1.74 0.11
C ASN A 18 14.56 2.07 1.47
N GLY A 19 13.93 2.92 2.28
CA GLY A 19 14.36 3.18 3.65
C GLY A 19 14.28 1.93 4.52
N ILE A 20 13.12 1.25 4.48
CA ILE A 20 12.86 0.01 5.24
C ILE A 20 13.83 -1.10 4.83
N VAL A 21 14.02 -1.30 3.51
CA VAL A 21 14.96 -2.32 3.00
C VAL A 21 16.40 -2.04 3.45
N ARG A 22 16.85 -0.78 3.43
CA ARG A 22 18.19 -0.42 3.92
C ARG A 22 18.37 -0.64 5.43
N ALA A 23 17.29 -0.62 6.20
CA ALA A 23 17.31 -0.97 7.61
C ALA A 23 17.35 -2.50 7.85
N GLY A 24 17.33 -3.32 6.80
CA GLY A 24 17.25 -4.78 6.92
C GLY A 24 15.84 -5.30 7.21
N GLU A 25 14.83 -4.44 7.07
CA GLU A 25 13.43 -4.77 7.33
C GLU A 25 12.66 -5.07 6.04
N SER A 26 11.50 -5.72 6.16
CA SER A 26 10.63 -6.06 5.04
C SER A 26 9.41 -5.13 4.98
N PRO A 27 9.26 -4.30 3.94
CA PRO A 27 8.09 -3.43 3.80
C PRO A 27 6.84 -4.26 3.49
N PHE A 28 5.72 -3.91 4.13
CA PHE A 28 4.41 -4.51 3.87
C PHE A 28 3.32 -3.43 3.88
N LEU A 29 2.19 -3.72 3.22
CA LEU A 29 1.03 -2.85 3.19
C LEU A 29 -0.25 -3.66 2.99
N HIS A 30 -1.39 -3.03 3.31
CA HIS A 30 -2.71 -3.54 2.98
C HIS A 30 -3.42 -2.55 2.06
N VAL A 31 -4.21 -3.07 1.14
CA VAL A 31 -5.01 -2.31 0.21
C VAL A 31 -6.35 -3.02 0.04
N GLU A 32 -7.43 -2.25 -0.09
CA GLU A 32 -8.73 -2.83 -0.39
C GLU A 32 -8.68 -3.62 -1.71
N SER A 33 -9.28 -4.80 -1.72
CA SER A 33 -9.24 -5.73 -2.86
C SER A 33 -9.85 -5.15 -4.13
N CYS A 34 -10.79 -4.21 -4.00
CA CYS A 34 -11.42 -3.50 -5.11
C CYS A 34 -10.56 -2.36 -5.70
N ASN A 35 -9.48 -1.94 -5.02
CA ASN A 35 -8.60 -0.88 -5.50
C ASN A 35 -7.53 -1.43 -6.44
N THR A 36 -7.97 -1.92 -7.60
CA THR A 36 -7.14 -2.56 -8.63
C THR A 36 -5.95 -1.69 -9.04
N ARG A 37 -6.17 -0.37 -9.20
CA ARG A 37 -5.12 0.58 -9.57
C ARG A 37 -3.99 0.65 -8.53
N ALA A 38 -4.30 0.68 -7.24
CA ALA A 38 -3.28 0.69 -6.21
C ALA A 38 -2.52 -0.65 -6.16
N ILE A 39 -3.25 -1.76 -6.31
CA ILE A 39 -2.66 -3.11 -6.41
C ILE A 39 -1.62 -3.16 -7.54
N GLU A 40 -1.97 -2.71 -8.75
CA GLU A 40 -1.05 -2.68 -9.90
C GLU A 40 0.21 -1.84 -9.62
N ILE A 41 0.05 -0.67 -8.99
CA ILE A 41 1.18 0.18 -8.60
C ILE A 41 2.11 -0.58 -7.65
N TYR A 42 1.57 -1.21 -6.60
CA TYR A 42 2.40 -1.92 -5.62
C TYR A 42 3.09 -3.14 -6.21
N LEU A 43 2.40 -3.93 -7.05
CA LEU A 43 3.02 -5.03 -7.79
C LEU A 43 4.16 -4.54 -8.68
N SER A 44 3.99 -3.43 -9.39
CA SER A 44 5.04 -2.82 -10.24
C SER A 44 6.23 -2.26 -9.45
N LEU A 45 6.10 -2.11 -8.13
CA LEU A 45 7.16 -1.68 -7.21
C LEU A 45 7.87 -2.87 -6.54
N GLY A 46 7.51 -4.10 -6.89
CA GLY A 46 8.13 -5.32 -6.36
C GLY A 46 7.44 -5.92 -5.13
N PHE A 47 6.30 -5.36 -4.71
CA PHE A 47 5.47 -6.02 -3.69
C PHE A 47 4.78 -7.24 -4.28
N THR A 48 4.46 -8.22 -3.44
CA THR A 48 3.69 -9.41 -3.81
C THR A 48 2.45 -9.55 -2.93
N ARG A 49 1.43 -10.27 -3.42
CA ARG A 49 0.27 -10.62 -2.59
C ARG A 49 0.68 -11.67 -1.57
N ARG A 50 0.55 -11.34 -0.28
CA ARG A 50 0.79 -12.27 0.82
C ARG A 50 -0.49 -13.00 1.25
N THR A 51 -1.58 -12.27 1.43
CA THR A 51 -2.87 -12.81 1.93
C THR A 51 -4.00 -11.79 1.72
N GLU A 52 -5.24 -12.24 1.86
CA GLU A 52 -6.43 -11.39 1.97
C GLU A 52 -6.92 -11.34 3.42
N LEU A 53 -7.35 -10.17 3.89
CA LEU A 53 -7.82 -9.94 5.25
C LEU A 53 -9.17 -9.23 5.21
N ALA A 54 -10.08 -9.63 6.11
CA ALA A 54 -11.34 -8.92 6.31
C ALA A 54 -11.08 -7.59 7.04
N LEU A 55 -11.45 -6.47 6.40
CA LEU A 55 -11.44 -5.16 7.05
C LEU A 55 -12.72 -4.99 7.87
N LEU A 56 -12.62 -5.11 9.19
CA LEU A 56 -13.75 -4.99 10.10
C LEU A 56 -13.74 -3.62 10.78
N ALA A 57 -14.87 -2.92 10.73
CA ALA A 57 -15.09 -1.68 11.47
C ALA A 57 -16.17 -1.92 12.53
N ALA A 58 -15.83 -1.72 13.80
CA ALA A 58 -16.78 -1.78 14.90
C ALA A 58 -17.13 -0.37 15.38
N ARG A 59 -18.40 -0.14 15.70
CA ARG A 59 -18.85 1.07 16.39
C ARG A 59 -19.36 0.69 17.76
N ARG A 60 -18.86 1.36 18.79
CA ARG A 60 -19.41 1.24 20.14
C ARG A 60 -20.84 1.78 20.13
N VAL A 61 -21.78 0.97 20.58
CA VAL A 61 -23.16 1.40 20.86
C VAL A 61 -23.21 1.78 22.33
N SER A 62 -23.57 3.02 22.60
CA SER A 62 -23.88 3.55 23.94
C SER A 62 -25.39 3.63 24.10
#